data_AF-A0A6L5FB42-F1
#
_entry.id   AF-A0A6L5FB42-F1
#
_cell.length_a   1.000
_cell.length_b   1.000
_cell.length_c   1.000
_cell.angle_alpha   90.00
_cell.angle_beta   90.00
_cell.angle_gamma   90.00
#
_symmetry.space_group_name_H-M   'P 1'
#
loop_
_entity.id
_entity.type
_entity.pdbx_description
1 polymer ?
#
loop_
_entity_poly.entity_id
_entity_poly.type
_entity_poly.pdbx_seq_one_letter_code
_entity_poly.pdbx_strand_id
1 'polypeptide(L)'
;MKLNTDAETMMSDNTSAGAAPWTNGIARWSWWISLILILSGFALSVVAGSLRPDDAFALLYVAIGALGMTIVFRVPDNPVGWLLLGSGVLAAIQTLATGTADVLLTARADDPILGFGAALFSVAAWPVITFLPLIPVLLVFPDGALLSPRWRVVMGLASFGIAGTAVGLFVHDDPDGDGSRWGVRNPLANDFSETWLAVTFSLVLIS
;
A
#
# COMPACT_ATOMS: atom_id res chain seq x y z
N MET A 1 8.06 -1.33 -58.62
CA MET A 1 9.06 -0.86 -57.62
C MET A 1 8.46 0.15 -56.64
N LYS A 2 7.22 -0.09 -56.13
CA LYS A 2 6.51 0.75 -55.14
C LYS A 2 6.05 -0.01 -53.90
N LEU A 3 6.11 -1.36 -53.92
CA LEU A 3 5.60 -2.22 -52.84
C LEU A 3 6.59 -2.42 -51.68
N ASN A 4 7.87 -2.00 -51.84
CA ASN A 4 8.87 -2.21 -50.79
C ASN A 4 8.95 -1.04 -49.80
N THR A 5 8.51 0.16 -50.19
CA THR A 5 8.62 1.36 -49.36
C THR A 5 7.55 1.38 -48.27
N ASP A 6 6.34 0.87 -48.56
CA ASP A 6 5.23 0.85 -47.59
C ASP A 6 5.44 -0.19 -46.47
N ALA A 7 6.19 -1.26 -46.74
CA ALA A 7 6.52 -2.28 -45.75
C ALA A 7 7.58 -1.78 -44.75
N GLU A 8 8.54 -0.97 -45.20
CA GLU A 8 9.56 -0.36 -44.34
C GLU A 8 8.98 0.75 -43.43
N THR A 9 7.99 1.51 -43.92
CA THR A 9 7.26 2.48 -43.08
C THR A 9 6.38 1.81 -42.03
N MET A 10 5.63 0.75 -42.37
CA MET A 10 4.82 0.01 -41.37
C MET A 10 5.68 -0.71 -40.32
N MET A 11 6.89 -1.14 -40.68
CA MET A 11 7.79 -1.84 -39.76
C MET A 11 8.55 -0.89 -38.83
N SER A 12 8.77 0.38 -39.23
CA SER A 12 9.36 1.40 -38.34
C SER A 12 8.37 1.95 -37.31
N ASP A 13 7.09 2.08 -37.65
CA ASP A 13 6.05 2.52 -36.70
C ASP A 13 5.85 1.54 -35.54
N ASN A 14 5.97 0.23 -35.79
CA ASN A 14 5.78 -0.80 -34.76
C ASN A 14 6.87 -0.82 -33.67
N THR A 15 8.02 -0.17 -33.89
CA THR A 15 9.07 -0.06 -32.86
C THR A 15 8.86 1.13 -31.91
N SER A 16 7.91 2.02 -32.22
CA SER A 16 7.61 3.23 -31.47
C SER A 16 6.40 3.11 -30.53
N ALA A 17 5.78 1.93 -30.42
CA ALA A 17 4.86 1.60 -29.34
C ALA A 17 5.59 1.45 -27.99
N GLY A 18 6.63 2.25 -27.76
CA GLY A 18 7.20 2.49 -26.46
C GLY A 18 6.14 3.16 -25.60
N ALA A 19 5.95 2.59 -24.41
CA ALA A 19 5.00 3.05 -23.41
C ALA A 19 4.78 4.56 -23.42
N ALA A 20 3.51 4.95 -23.38
CA ALA A 20 3.13 6.33 -23.57
C ALA A 20 3.87 7.26 -22.57
N PRO A 21 4.43 8.40 -23.01
CA PRO A 21 5.41 9.20 -22.26
C PRO A 21 4.93 9.72 -20.89
N TRP A 22 3.62 9.73 -20.65
CA TRP A 22 3.01 10.12 -19.39
C TRP A 22 3.15 9.06 -18.28
N THR A 23 3.35 7.79 -18.61
CA THR A 23 3.54 6.69 -17.63
C THR A 23 4.81 6.89 -16.79
N ASN A 24 5.91 7.31 -17.44
CA ASN A 24 7.17 7.65 -16.77
C ASN A 24 7.04 8.90 -15.89
N GLY A 25 6.20 9.86 -16.27
CA GLY A 25 5.93 11.05 -15.47
C GLY A 25 5.24 10.69 -14.15
N ILE A 26 4.15 9.92 -14.22
CA ILE A 26 3.36 9.51 -13.05
C ILE A 26 4.20 8.68 -12.08
N ALA A 27 4.96 7.70 -12.58
CA ALA A 27 5.83 6.87 -11.75
C ALA A 27 6.89 7.72 -11.02
N ARG A 28 7.50 8.68 -11.72
CA ARG A 28 8.52 9.57 -11.14
C ARG A 28 7.97 10.47 -10.06
N TRP A 29 6.82 11.10 -10.30
CA TRP A 29 6.18 11.98 -9.31
C TRP A 29 5.68 11.21 -8.09
N SER A 30 5.08 10.03 -8.31
CA SER A 30 4.59 9.17 -7.23
C SER A 30 5.70 8.78 -6.25
N TRP A 31 6.91 8.52 -6.76
CA TRP A 31 8.06 8.18 -5.91
C TRP A 31 8.55 9.36 -5.07
N TRP A 32 8.73 10.55 -5.67
CA TRP A 32 9.13 11.73 -4.91
C TRP A 32 8.11 12.11 -3.86
N ILE A 33 6.82 12.04 -4.20
CA ILE A 33 5.73 12.27 -3.24
C ILE A 33 5.84 11.26 -2.09
N SER A 34 5.99 9.96 -2.39
CA SER A 34 6.14 8.93 -1.36
C SER A 34 7.34 9.20 -0.46
N LEU A 35 8.49 9.54 -1.04
CA LEU A 35 9.71 9.84 -0.27
C LEU A 35 9.50 11.04 0.66
N ILE A 36 8.86 12.10 0.18
CA ILE A 36 8.52 13.28 0.99
C ILE A 36 7.58 12.88 2.13
N LEU A 37 6.51 12.12 1.84
CA LEU A 37 5.55 11.66 2.85
C LEU A 37 6.21 10.82 3.95
N ILE A 38 7.14 9.92 3.58
CA ILE A 38 7.91 9.10 4.52
C ILE A 38 8.80 9.97 5.41
N LEU A 39 9.59 10.86 4.80
CA LEU A 39 10.49 11.74 5.55
C LEU A 39 9.71 12.66 6.49
N SER A 40 8.56 13.18 6.05
CA SER A 40 7.67 13.99 6.89
C SER A 40 7.09 13.17 8.05
N GLY A 41 6.59 11.96 7.81
CA GLY A 41 6.06 11.09 8.88
C GLY A 41 7.10 10.70 9.92
N PHE A 42 8.32 10.35 9.49
CA PHE A 42 9.44 10.11 10.41
C PHE A 42 9.81 11.35 11.20
N ALA A 43 9.91 12.52 10.55
CA ALA A 43 10.25 13.76 11.23
C ALA A 43 9.22 14.11 12.31
N LEU A 44 7.92 13.92 12.04
CA LEU A 44 6.86 14.13 13.03
C LEU A 44 7.00 13.18 14.23
N SER A 45 7.29 11.91 13.99
CA SER A 45 7.50 10.90 15.05
C SER A 45 8.75 11.20 15.91
N VAL A 46 9.81 11.70 15.28
CA VAL A 46 11.02 12.20 15.98
C VAL A 46 10.69 13.39 16.86
N VAL A 47 9.94 14.38 16.33
CA VAL A 47 9.54 15.58 17.07
C VAL A 47 8.62 15.24 18.25
N ALA A 48 7.74 14.26 18.08
CA ALA A 48 6.88 13.76 19.15
C ALA A 48 7.63 12.89 20.18
N GLY A 49 8.88 12.46 19.89
CA GLY A 49 9.64 11.59 20.77
C GLY A 49 9.06 10.17 20.88
N SER A 50 8.31 9.75 19.87
CA SER A 50 7.45 8.55 19.85
C SER A 50 7.99 7.42 18.97
N LEU A 51 9.26 7.50 18.54
CA LEU A 51 9.88 6.46 17.71
C LEU A 51 9.80 5.09 18.37
N ARG A 52 9.28 4.11 17.65
CA ARG A 52 9.22 2.71 18.07
C ARG A 52 10.03 1.82 17.12
N PRO A 53 10.47 0.63 17.55
CA PRO A 53 11.23 -0.29 16.70
C PRO A 53 10.49 -0.72 15.42
N ASP A 54 9.16 -0.83 15.48
CA ASP A 54 8.27 -1.14 14.36
C ASP A 54 8.30 -0.07 13.25
N ASP A 55 8.63 1.19 13.57
CA ASP A 55 8.75 2.24 12.57
C ASP A 55 9.85 1.93 11.53
N ALA A 56 10.82 1.07 11.87
CA ALA A 56 11.86 0.62 10.94
C ALA A 56 11.31 -0.17 9.74
N PHE A 57 10.13 -0.79 9.84
CA PHE A 57 9.48 -1.48 8.73
C PHE A 57 9.11 -0.53 7.58
N ALA A 58 8.95 0.77 7.84
CA ALA A 58 8.74 1.76 6.78
C ALA A 58 9.89 1.74 5.75
N LEU A 59 11.14 1.51 6.17
CA LEU A 59 12.30 1.38 5.26
C LEU A 59 12.16 0.21 4.29
N LEU A 60 11.60 -0.91 4.75
CA LEU A 60 11.31 -2.06 3.89
C LEU A 60 10.30 -1.67 2.80
N TYR A 61 9.22 -0.98 3.17
CA TYR A 61 8.22 -0.55 2.19
C TYR A 61 8.73 0.53 1.23
N VAL A 62 9.68 1.39 1.67
CA VAL A 62 10.40 2.29 0.76
C VAL A 62 11.17 1.49 -0.30
N ALA A 63 11.89 0.45 0.13
CA ALA A 63 12.64 -0.41 -0.77
C ALA A 63 11.71 -1.14 -1.76
N ILE A 64 10.56 -1.64 -1.30
CA ILE A 64 9.52 -2.25 -2.13
C ILE A 64 8.96 -1.25 -3.16
N GLY A 65 8.62 -0.04 -2.73
CA GLY A 65 8.13 1.01 -3.63
C GLY A 65 9.17 1.45 -4.67
N ALA A 66 10.44 1.55 -4.27
CA ALA A 66 11.57 1.84 -5.17
C ALA A 66 11.79 0.71 -6.18
N LEU A 67 11.62 -0.55 -5.78
CA LEU A 67 11.65 -1.70 -6.67
C LEU A 67 10.49 -1.64 -7.68
N GLY A 68 9.28 -1.34 -7.22
CA GLY A 68 8.11 -1.13 -8.10
C GLY A 68 8.33 -0.03 -9.13
N MET A 69 8.83 1.13 -8.70
CA MET A 69 9.21 2.25 -9.58
C MET A 69 10.24 1.81 -10.64
N THR A 70 11.26 1.07 -10.22
CA THR A 70 12.32 0.55 -11.09
C THR A 70 11.78 -0.38 -12.17
N ILE A 71 10.77 -1.18 -11.82
CA ILE A 71 10.05 -2.06 -12.75
C ILE A 71 9.18 -1.23 -13.70
N VAL A 72 8.37 -0.28 -13.20
CA VAL A 72 7.51 0.56 -14.05
C VAL A 72 8.33 1.36 -15.06
N PHE A 73 9.51 1.86 -14.72
CA PHE A 73 10.34 2.55 -15.72
C PHE A 73 10.92 1.65 -16.80
N ARG A 74 11.17 0.38 -16.49
CA ARG A 74 11.74 -0.59 -17.44
C ARG A 74 10.66 -1.27 -18.27
N VAL A 75 9.51 -1.54 -17.65
CA VAL A 75 8.36 -2.24 -18.21
C VAL A 75 7.07 -1.56 -17.71
N PRO A 76 6.65 -0.44 -18.33
CA PRO A 76 5.54 0.38 -17.84
C PRO A 76 4.19 -0.32 -17.82
N ASP A 77 4.01 -1.33 -18.66
CA ASP A 77 2.79 -2.13 -18.71
C ASP A 77 2.80 -3.30 -17.73
N ASN A 78 3.83 -3.41 -16.87
CA ASN A 78 3.91 -4.48 -15.89
C ASN A 78 3.03 -4.20 -14.65
N PRO A 79 1.94 -4.96 -14.43
CA PRO A 79 1.04 -4.75 -13.30
C PRO A 79 1.76 -4.96 -11.95
N VAL A 80 2.78 -5.81 -11.89
CA VAL A 80 3.58 -6.04 -10.68
C VAL A 80 4.32 -4.77 -10.25
N GLY A 81 4.90 -4.05 -11.23
CA GLY A 81 5.58 -2.78 -10.94
C GLY A 81 4.65 -1.76 -10.29
N TRP A 82 3.42 -1.64 -10.81
CA TRP A 82 2.40 -0.74 -10.28
C TRP A 82 1.89 -1.17 -8.90
N LEU A 83 1.73 -2.47 -8.64
CA LEU A 83 1.31 -2.97 -7.33
C LEU A 83 2.37 -2.70 -6.26
N LEU A 84 3.64 -2.98 -6.57
CA LEU A 84 4.76 -2.68 -5.68
C LEU A 84 4.88 -1.17 -5.43
N LEU A 85 4.76 -0.35 -6.47
CA LEU A 85 4.76 1.11 -6.35
C LEU A 85 3.59 1.60 -5.47
N GLY A 86 2.38 1.09 -5.70
CA GLY A 86 1.19 1.43 -4.92
C GLY A 86 1.31 1.05 -3.45
N SER A 87 1.90 -0.11 -3.14
CA SER A 87 2.17 -0.53 -1.76
C SER A 87 3.13 0.42 -1.04
N GLY A 88 4.19 0.87 -1.73
CA GLY A 88 5.14 1.86 -1.18
C GLY A 88 4.49 3.23 -0.96
N VAL A 89 3.62 3.66 -1.88
CA VAL A 89 2.85 4.92 -1.72
C VAL A 89 1.90 4.83 -0.52
N LEU A 90 1.16 3.73 -0.36
CA LEU A 90 0.26 3.52 0.78
C LEU A 90 1.03 3.49 2.11
N ALA A 91 2.18 2.82 2.14
CA ALA A 91 3.07 2.81 3.31
C ALA A 91 3.58 4.21 3.66
N ALA A 92 3.88 5.04 2.65
CA ALA A 92 4.28 6.41 2.85
C ALA A 92 3.17 7.25 3.51
N ILE A 93 1.93 7.09 3.05
CA ILE A 93 0.76 7.75 3.63
C ILE A 93 0.53 7.26 5.07
N GLN A 94 0.66 5.96 5.33
CA GLN A 94 0.54 5.38 6.67
C GLN A 94 1.61 5.94 7.63
N THR A 95 2.85 6.07 7.16
CA THR A 95 3.96 6.65 7.93
C THR A 95 3.66 8.11 8.30
N LEU A 96 3.13 8.89 7.34
CA LEU A 96 2.70 10.26 7.62
C LEU A 96 1.54 10.31 8.63
N ALA A 97 0.54 9.43 8.48
CA ALA A 97 -0.59 9.35 9.40
C ALA A 97 -0.13 9.00 10.83
N THR A 98 0.82 8.07 10.95
CA THR A 98 1.43 7.69 12.24
C THR A 98 2.10 8.87 12.92
N GLY A 99 3.00 9.58 12.21
CA GLY A 99 3.66 10.77 12.77
C GLY A 99 2.68 11.91 13.07
N THR A 100 1.62 12.06 12.26
CA THR A 100 0.57 13.05 12.51
C THR A 100 -0.20 12.72 13.79
N ALA A 101 -0.58 11.45 13.98
CA ALA A 101 -1.23 10.98 15.20
C ALA A 101 -0.32 11.15 16.42
N ASP A 102 0.97 10.84 16.29
CA ASP A 102 1.96 11.04 17.35
C ASP A 102 1.98 12.51 17.80
N VAL A 103 2.08 13.48 16.87
CA VAL A 103 2.10 14.90 17.23
C VAL A 103 0.76 15.37 17.80
N LEU A 104 -0.36 15.01 17.16
CA LEU A 104 -1.68 15.52 17.53
C LEU A 104 -2.26 14.90 18.81
N LEU A 105 -1.92 13.65 19.11
CA LEU A 105 -2.47 12.95 20.28
C LEU A 105 -1.52 12.94 21.48
N THR A 106 -0.21 13.09 21.27
CA THR A 106 0.78 13.06 22.38
C THR A 106 1.50 14.39 22.62
N ALA A 107 1.72 15.22 21.60
CA ALA A 107 2.66 16.35 21.67
C ALA A 107 2.00 17.74 21.81
N ARG A 108 0.85 17.85 22.49
CA ARG A 108 0.18 19.13 22.88
C ARG A 108 -0.52 19.90 21.74
N ALA A 109 -1.00 19.24 20.70
CA ALA A 109 -1.77 19.89 19.64
C ALA A 109 -3.28 19.60 19.78
N ASP A 110 -4.09 20.65 19.77
CA ASP A 110 -5.54 20.59 20.03
C ASP A 110 -6.38 20.25 18.78
N ASP A 111 -6.10 19.11 18.12
CA ASP A 111 -7.00 18.55 17.10
C ASP A 111 -7.19 17.03 17.26
N PRO A 112 -8.03 16.62 18.23
CA PRO A 112 -8.27 15.22 18.53
C PRO A 112 -9.00 14.49 17.41
N ILE A 113 -9.75 15.18 16.54
CA ILE A 113 -10.48 14.56 15.44
C ILE A 113 -9.52 14.13 14.35
N LEU A 114 -8.62 15.03 13.93
CA LEU A 114 -7.62 14.73 12.91
C LEU A 114 -6.61 13.71 13.42
N GLY A 115 -6.16 13.84 14.68
CA GLY A 115 -5.27 12.87 15.32
C GLY A 115 -5.87 11.48 15.38
N PHE A 116 -7.16 11.37 15.76
CA PHE A 116 -7.86 10.10 15.80
C PHE A 116 -8.05 9.48 14.41
N GLY A 117 -8.43 10.27 13.40
CA GLY A 117 -8.53 9.79 12.01
C GLY A 117 -7.20 9.27 11.47
N ALA A 118 -6.10 9.94 11.80
CA ALA A 118 -4.75 9.52 11.42
C ALA A 118 -4.33 8.22 12.13
N ALA A 119 -4.65 8.07 13.42
CA ALA A 119 -4.43 6.84 14.18
C ALA A 119 -5.22 5.66 13.60
N LEU A 120 -6.51 5.83 13.34
CA LEU A 120 -7.35 4.81 12.72
C LEU A 120 -6.80 4.35 11.36
N PHE A 121 -6.39 5.30 10.51
CA PHE A 121 -5.81 4.96 9.22
C PHE A 121 -4.49 4.20 9.38
N SER A 122 -3.63 4.62 10.32
CA SER A 122 -2.35 3.96 10.59
C SER A 122 -2.57 2.48 10.95
N VAL A 123 -3.50 2.19 11.86
CA VAL A 123 -3.81 0.83 12.30
C VAL A 123 -4.48 0.01 11.19
N ALA A 124 -5.41 0.58 10.42
CA ALA A 124 -6.16 -0.19 9.43
C ALA A 124 -5.42 -0.43 8.10
N ALA A 125 -4.38 0.35 7.79
CA ALA A 125 -3.73 0.30 6.47
C ALA A 125 -2.73 -0.85 6.29
N TRP A 126 -2.09 -1.34 7.37
CA TRP A 126 -1.00 -2.31 7.25
C TRP A 126 -1.36 -3.64 6.56
N PRO A 127 -2.56 -4.24 6.73
CA PRO A 127 -2.90 -5.49 6.05
C PRO A 127 -2.98 -5.26 4.54
N VAL A 128 -3.55 -4.12 4.13
CA VAL A 128 -3.65 -3.74 2.72
C VAL A 128 -2.26 -3.55 2.15
N ILE A 129 -1.40 -2.78 2.81
CA ILE A 129 -0.02 -2.53 2.37
C ILE A 129 0.76 -3.83 2.18
N THR A 130 0.59 -4.79 3.09
CA THR A 130 1.36 -6.04 3.12
C THR A 130 0.84 -7.05 2.10
N PHE A 131 -0.46 -7.32 2.10
CA PHE A 131 -1.03 -8.42 1.33
C PHE A 131 -1.42 -8.05 -0.10
N LEU A 132 -1.70 -6.76 -0.37
CA LEU A 132 -2.04 -6.28 -1.71
C LEU A 132 -0.95 -6.57 -2.78
N PRO A 133 0.36 -6.43 -2.50
CA PRO A 133 1.39 -6.84 -3.46
C PRO A 133 1.66 -8.35 -3.44
N LEU A 134 1.53 -9.05 -2.31
CA LEU A 134 1.88 -10.47 -2.20
C LEU A 134 1.01 -11.39 -3.06
N ILE A 135 -0.30 -11.18 -3.02
CA ILE A 135 -1.28 -12.12 -3.59
C ILE A 135 -1.31 -12.08 -5.13
N PRO A 136 -1.34 -10.90 -5.77
CA PRO A 136 -1.30 -10.84 -7.23
C PRO A 136 0.08 -11.23 -7.76
N VAL A 137 1.19 -10.85 -7.10
CA VAL A 137 2.53 -11.19 -7.60
C VAL A 137 2.76 -12.69 -7.67
N LEU A 138 2.26 -13.45 -6.70
CA LEU A 138 2.32 -14.92 -6.72
C LEU A 138 1.42 -15.57 -7.78
N LEU A 139 0.33 -14.91 -8.18
CA LEU A 139 -0.67 -15.45 -9.12
C LEU A 139 -0.50 -15.00 -10.57
N VAL A 140 0.18 -13.89 -10.78
CA VAL A 140 0.37 -13.22 -12.08
C VAL A 140 1.71 -13.65 -12.71
N PHE A 141 2.58 -14.35 -11.98
CA PHE A 141 3.87 -14.80 -12.49
C PHE A 141 3.73 -16.07 -13.36
N PRO A 142 4.30 -16.12 -14.59
CA PRO A 142 5.03 -15.08 -15.32
C PRO A 142 4.19 -14.26 -16.32
N ASP A 143 3.01 -14.74 -16.75
CA ASP A 143 2.38 -14.26 -17.99
C ASP A 143 1.31 -13.17 -17.82
N GLY A 144 1.09 -12.66 -16.60
CA GLY A 144 0.02 -11.67 -16.39
C GLY A 144 -1.39 -12.28 -16.25
N ALA A 145 -1.52 -13.58 -16.53
CA ALA A 145 -2.79 -14.29 -16.63
C ALA A 145 -2.94 -15.32 -15.50
N LEU A 146 -4.13 -15.37 -14.90
CA LEU A 146 -4.44 -16.39 -13.89
C LEU A 146 -4.32 -17.79 -14.50
N LEU A 147 -3.50 -18.64 -13.86
CA LEU A 147 -3.23 -20.02 -14.28
C LEU A 147 -4.50 -20.86 -14.54
N SER A 148 -5.63 -20.52 -13.92
CA SER A 148 -6.96 -21.10 -14.20
C SER A 148 -8.10 -20.30 -13.53
N PRO A 149 -9.37 -20.41 -13.99
CA PRO A 149 -10.51 -19.67 -13.43
C PRO A 149 -10.75 -19.89 -11.93
N ARG A 150 -10.34 -21.05 -11.38
CA ARG A 150 -10.41 -21.36 -9.95
C ARG A 150 -9.59 -20.41 -9.07
N TRP A 151 -8.51 -19.83 -9.59
CA TRP A 151 -7.72 -18.84 -8.86
C TRP A 151 -8.45 -17.51 -8.69
N ARG A 152 -9.50 -17.23 -9.49
CA ARG A 152 -10.35 -16.05 -9.27
C ARG A 152 -11.10 -16.13 -7.93
N VAL A 153 -11.48 -17.33 -7.51
CA VAL A 153 -12.14 -17.56 -6.22
C VAL A 153 -11.15 -17.30 -5.09
N VAL A 154 -9.93 -17.81 -5.22
CA VAL A 154 -8.84 -17.58 -4.26
C VAL A 154 -8.53 -16.08 -4.13
N MET A 155 -8.42 -15.35 -5.24
CA MET A 155 -8.24 -13.90 -5.22
C MET A 155 -9.42 -13.17 -4.57
N GLY A 156 -10.64 -13.62 -4.81
CA GLY A 156 -11.84 -13.04 -4.19
C GLY A 156 -11.82 -13.24 -2.68
N LEU A 157 -11.50 -14.45 -2.21
CA LEU A 157 -11.36 -14.79 -0.80
C LEU A 157 -10.24 -14.00 -0.13
N ALA A 158 -9.06 -13.95 -0.75
CA ALA A 158 -7.93 -13.16 -0.31
C ALA A 158 -8.29 -11.67 -0.18
N SER A 159 -8.85 -11.08 -1.25
CA SER A 159 -9.23 -9.67 -1.26
C SER A 159 -10.30 -9.37 -0.20
N PHE A 160 -11.26 -10.28 -0.02
CA PHE A 160 -12.26 -10.18 1.03
C PHE A 160 -11.65 -10.29 2.43
N GLY A 161 -10.70 -11.21 2.64
CA GLY A 161 -9.98 -11.34 3.89
C GLY A 161 -9.18 -10.08 4.23
N ILE A 162 -8.47 -9.50 3.26
CA ILE A 162 -7.71 -8.26 3.45
C ILE A 162 -8.63 -7.09 3.78
N ALA A 163 -9.66 -6.86 2.95
CA ALA A 163 -10.61 -5.77 3.16
C ALA A 163 -11.38 -5.95 4.48
N GLY A 164 -11.79 -7.18 4.77
CA GLY A 164 -12.45 -7.54 6.02
C GLY A 164 -11.57 -7.30 7.23
N THR A 165 -10.28 -7.66 7.17
CA THR A 165 -9.31 -7.40 8.24
C THR A 165 -9.16 -5.89 8.45
N ALA A 166 -8.94 -5.13 7.37
CA ALA A 166 -8.80 -3.67 7.46
C ALA A 166 -10.05 -3.01 8.07
N VAL A 167 -11.26 -3.44 7.67
CA VAL A 167 -12.53 -2.97 8.25
C VAL A 167 -12.66 -3.38 9.72
N GLY A 168 -12.26 -4.60 10.08
CA GLY A 168 -12.25 -5.06 11.46
C GLY A 168 -11.39 -4.17 12.35
N LEU A 169 -10.20 -3.79 11.87
CA LEU A 169 -9.27 -2.92 12.58
C LEU A 169 -9.84 -1.50 12.78
N PHE A 170 -10.67 -0.99 11.87
CA PHE A 170 -11.35 0.30 12.05
C PHE A 170 -12.33 0.32 13.24
N VAL A 171 -12.88 -0.85 13.61
CA VAL A 171 -13.90 -1.00 14.65
C VAL A 171 -13.41 -1.84 15.84
N HIS A 172 -12.11 -2.06 15.92
CA HIS A 172 -11.47 -2.76 17.03
C HIS A 172 -10.95 -1.74 18.06
N ASP A 173 -11.10 -2.05 19.36
CA ASP A 173 -10.39 -1.35 20.44
C ASP A 173 -9.30 -2.29 20.92
N ASP A 174 -8.04 -1.88 20.83
CA ASP A 174 -6.92 -2.59 21.46
C ASP A 174 -6.11 -1.60 22.32
N PRO A 175 -6.64 -1.21 23.48
CA PRO A 175 -5.99 -0.22 24.34
C PRO A 175 -4.66 -0.71 24.92
N ASP A 176 -4.41 -2.02 24.91
CA ASP A 176 -3.22 -2.64 25.51
C ASP A 176 -2.17 -3.08 24.46
N GLY A 177 -2.52 -3.18 23.18
CA GLY A 177 -1.64 -3.48 22.04
C GLY A 177 -1.29 -2.25 21.18
N ASP A 178 -1.56 -2.27 19.88
CA ASP A 178 -1.17 -1.15 18.98
C ASP A 178 -1.93 0.15 19.29
N GLY A 179 -3.17 0.06 19.78
CA GLY A 179 -3.95 1.21 20.24
C GLY A 179 -3.39 1.87 21.50
N SER A 180 -2.51 1.19 22.24
CA SER A 180 -1.76 1.78 23.36
C SER A 180 -0.80 2.90 22.92
N ARG A 181 -0.39 2.95 21.63
CA ARG A 181 0.56 3.95 21.11
C ARG A 181 0.10 5.38 21.40
N TRP A 182 -1.21 5.61 21.34
CA TRP A 182 -1.81 6.93 21.58
C TRP A 182 -2.71 6.98 22.80
N GLY A 183 -3.01 5.83 23.44
CA GLY A 183 -3.87 5.77 24.63
C GLY A 183 -5.30 6.26 24.40
N VAL A 184 -5.75 6.32 23.13
CA VAL A 184 -7.07 6.78 22.73
C VAL A 184 -7.95 5.57 22.45
N ARG A 185 -9.11 5.50 23.12
CA ARG A 185 -10.12 4.46 22.87
C ARG A 185 -10.84 4.73 21.56
N ASN A 186 -11.11 3.67 20.81
CA ASN A 186 -11.90 3.74 19.59
C ASN A 186 -13.40 3.81 19.91
N PRO A 187 -14.11 4.93 19.63
CA PRO A 187 -15.56 5.03 19.85
C PRO A 187 -16.38 4.15 18.92
N LEU A 188 -15.80 3.66 17.82
CA LEU A 188 -16.44 2.73 16.88
C LEU A 188 -16.22 1.26 17.27
N ALA A 189 -15.55 1.03 18.41
CA ALA A 189 -15.26 -0.29 18.91
C ALA A 189 -16.51 -1.13 19.13
N ASN A 190 -16.42 -2.41 18.79
CA ASN A 190 -17.44 -3.39 19.16
C ASN A 190 -16.82 -4.75 19.48
N ASP A 191 -17.50 -5.52 20.32
CA ASP A 191 -17.07 -6.86 20.75
C ASP A 191 -17.02 -7.87 19.59
N PHE A 192 -17.72 -7.58 18.49
CA PHE A 192 -17.73 -8.44 17.30
C PHE A 192 -16.42 -8.36 16.50
N SER A 193 -15.67 -7.27 16.65
CA SER A 193 -14.43 -7.01 15.92
C SER A 193 -13.39 -8.11 16.08
N GLU A 194 -13.25 -8.70 17.28
CA GLU A 194 -12.29 -9.79 17.53
C GLU A 194 -12.62 -11.05 16.71
N THR A 195 -13.89 -11.46 16.73
CA THR A 195 -14.34 -12.64 15.98
C THR A 195 -14.23 -12.39 14.48
N TRP A 196 -14.59 -11.19 14.05
CA TRP A 196 -14.49 -10.77 12.66
C TRP A 196 -13.04 -10.75 12.15
N LEU A 197 -12.12 -10.20 12.94
CA LEU A 197 -10.69 -10.20 12.64
C LEU A 197 -10.15 -11.63 12.57
N ALA A 198 -10.50 -12.49 13.52
CA ALA A 198 -10.06 -13.89 13.51
C ALA A 198 -10.50 -14.61 12.22
N VAL A 199 -11.75 -14.42 11.78
CA VAL A 199 -12.27 -15.03 10.55
C VAL A 199 -11.59 -14.45 9.32
N THR A 200 -11.56 -13.13 9.18
CA THR A 200 -11.05 -12.46 7.99
C THR A 200 -9.54 -12.65 7.83
N PHE A 201 -8.79 -12.64 8.93
CA PHE A 201 -7.36 -12.93 8.93
C PHE A 201 -7.07 -14.39 8.56
N SER A 202 -7.87 -15.34 9.07
CA SER A 202 -7.75 -16.74 8.68
C SER A 202 -8.01 -16.95 7.19
N LEU A 203 -8.96 -16.22 6.60
CA LEU A 203 -9.22 -16.29 5.16
C LEU A 203 -8.02 -15.81 4.33
N VAL A 204 -7.28 -14.79 4.79
CA VAL A 204 -6.02 -14.34 4.15
C VAL A 204 -4.93 -15.40 4.22
N LEU A 205 -4.86 -16.15 5.33
CA LEU A 205 -3.81 -17.16 5.54
C LEU A 205 -4.07 -18.47 4.77
N ILE A 206 -5.34 -18.79 4.49
CA ILE A 206 -5.74 -20.06 3.87
C ILE A 206 -5.91 -19.95 2.35
N SER A 207 -6.08 -18.73 1.82
CA SER A 207 -6.16 -18.44 0.37
C SER A 207 -4.80 -18.53 -0.31
#